data_AF-A0A932ZKD1-F1
#
_entry.id   AF-A0A932ZKD1-F1
#
_cell.length_a   1.000
_cell.length_b   1.000
_cell.length_c   1.000
_cell.angle_alpha   90.00
_cell.angle_beta   90.00
_cell.angle_gamma   90.00
#
_symmetry.space_group_name_H-M   'P 1'
#
loop_
_entity.id
_entity.type
_entity.pdbx_description
1 polymer ?
#
loop_
_entity_poly.entity_id
_entity_poly.type
_entity_poly.pdbx_seq_one_letter_code
_entity_poly.pdbx_strand_id
1 'polypeptide(L)'
;MALMDIVNLNADASCLPSNKWLRSLEGGKNSRLCRLLNNYVRNRRKVNIGLTGATIKDLSVFNPEALDLINAHPEIFQILARPFAHDLSPLRNHEGFQLNLEYGLKTIKEHLKNTVPAFLQNELMIRNQQIETLVEHGLQAIFIHPERYDETVQGIIPKSPFFCQGTHRSPILTIPITDNLTVPYLAYLHREEPPAAWTRILKGPGLKLIWRDAESALLFPGGVDFEGMLFEEEKADSVERLHLSEQWDFFWEEADRNSNRSLLKHFPQRKLAHWLSDFKMAWLVEELRAIEAAIDSQSPLIQKLWLMAINSDIPASSEKIAPRFKVHPDAFQVPKEDFVWEGVLADESASTVTLLRSDRHFEGEVYIDLLHRLLNGRMTETECCAYIAASPEAYLKKAYARVLR
;
A
#
# COMPACT_ATOMS: atom_id res chain seq x y z
N MET A 1 -24.00 -8.95 -9.02
CA MET A 1 -23.43 -7.72 -8.43
C MET A 1 -21.94 -7.81 -8.63
N ALA A 2 -21.30 -6.81 -9.24
CA ALA A 2 -19.88 -6.89 -9.53
C ALA A 2 -19.09 -5.94 -8.62
N LEU A 3 -18.00 -6.45 -8.04
CA LEU A 3 -17.08 -5.71 -7.20
C LEU A 3 -15.66 -5.86 -7.74
N MET A 4 -14.93 -4.76 -7.85
CA MET A 4 -13.51 -4.75 -8.09
C MET A 4 -12.80 -4.27 -6.82
N ASP A 5 -12.00 -5.16 -6.23
CA ASP A 5 -11.26 -4.89 -5.00
C ASP A 5 -9.82 -4.51 -5.35
N ILE A 6 -9.47 -3.25 -5.08
CA ILE A 6 -8.13 -2.67 -5.27
C ILE A 6 -7.46 -2.63 -3.89
N VAL A 7 -6.54 -3.55 -3.66
CA VAL A 7 -5.94 -3.77 -2.35
C VAL A 7 -4.50 -3.27 -2.36
N ASN A 8 -4.18 -2.40 -1.40
CA ASN A 8 -2.82 -2.03 -1.06
C ASN A 8 -2.29 -2.96 0.03
N LEU A 9 -1.16 -3.63 -0.21
CA LEU A 9 -0.41 -4.33 0.83
C LEU A 9 0.97 -3.67 0.95
N ASN A 10 1.13 -2.90 2.02
CA ASN A 10 2.34 -2.23 2.44
C ASN A 10 2.77 -2.69 3.85
N ALA A 11 3.84 -3.48 3.92
CA ALA A 11 4.61 -3.81 5.13
C ALA A 11 5.00 -2.59 5.97
N ASP A 12 4.95 -1.42 5.33
CA ASP A 12 5.33 -0.17 5.91
C ASP A 12 4.21 0.68 6.53
N ALA A 13 2.96 0.21 6.52
CA ALA A 13 1.82 0.99 7.01
C ALA A 13 2.03 1.63 8.41
N SER A 14 1.66 2.91 8.55
CA SER A 14 1.88 3.73 9.77
C SER A 14 1.28 3.19 11.09
N CYS A 15 0.32 2.26 11.03
CA CYS A 15 -0.25 1.60 12.20
C CYS A 15 0.29 0.17 12.42
N LEU A 16 1.25 -0.28 11.60
CA LEU A 16 1.81 -1.63 11.64
C LEU A 16 3.30 -1.57 12.01
N PRO A 17 3.62 -1.74 13.31
CA PRO A 17 4.99 -1.86 13.79
C PRO A 17 5.79 -2.97 13.08
N SER A 18 7.10 -2.74 12.89
CA SER A 18 7.98 -3.67 12.15
C SER A 18 8.04 -5.07 12.76
N ASN A 19 8.06 -5.18 14.09
CA ASN A 19 7.97 -6.45 14.83
C ASN A 19 6.65 -7.20 14.55
N LYS A 20 5.51 -6.52 14.60
CA LYS A 20 4.19 -7.08 14.33
C LYS A 20 4.05 -7.54 12.88
N TRP A 21 4.61 -6.77 11.95
CA TRP A 21 4.71 -7.21 10.55
C TRP A 21 5.52 -8.50 10.44
N LEU A 22 6.76 -8.55 10.93
CA LEU A 22 7.61 -9.74 10.86
C LEU A 22 6.95 -10.95 11.53
N ARG A 23 6.31 -10.78 12.67
CA ARG A 23 5.54 -11.84 13.34
C ARG A 23 4.35 -12.32 12.51
N SER A 24 3.70 -11.44 11.75
CA SER A 24 2.61 -11.83 10.85
C SER A 24 3.09 -12.68 9.67
N LEU A 25 4.41 -12.67 9.40
CA LEU A 25 5.07 -13.50 8.39
C LEU A 25 5.57 -14.84 8.94
N GLU A 26 5.75 -14.98 10.26
CA GLU A 26 6.25 -16.22 10.86
C GLU A 26 5.28 -17.40 10.71
N GLY A 27 5.81 -18.62 10.61
CA GLY A 27 5.01 -19.85 10.51
C GLY A 27 4.71 -20.33 9.08
N GLY A 28 5.34 -19.74 8.07
CA GLY A 28 5.24 -20.14 6.67
C GLY A 28 3.78 -20.16 6.18
N LYS A 29 3.30 -21.31 5.71
CA LYS A 29 1.90 -21.49 5.26
C LYS A 29 0.84 -21.23 6.36
N ASN A 30 1.22 -21.32 7.62
CA ASN A 30 0.33 -21.08 8.77
C ASN A 30 0.42 -19.64 9.31
N SER A 31 1.31 -18.81 8.75
CA SER A 31 1.43 -17.40 9.11
C SER A 31 0.12 -16.65 8.93
N ARG A 32 -0.05 -15.56 9.69
CA ARG A 32 -1.27 -14.72 9.59
C ARG A 32 -1.47 -14.18 8.18
N LEU A 33 -0.39 -13.76 7.51
CA LEU A 33 -0.48 -13.28 6.13
C LEU A 33 -0.90 -14.40 5.17
N CYS A 34 -0.33 -15.60 5.27
CA CYS A 34 -0.75 -16.72 4.43
C CYS A 34 -2.22 -17.09 4.68
N ARG A 35 -2.68 -17.08 5.93
CA ARG A 35 -4.11 -17.30 6.24
C ARG A 35 -5.00 -16.25 5.59
N LEU A 36 -4.62 -14.97 5.68
CA LEU A 36 -5.31 -13.86 5.02
C LEU A 36 -5.40 -14.08 3.50
N LEU A 37 -4.28 -14.35 2.83
CA LEU A 37 -4.27 -14.62 1.39
C LEU A 37 -5.09 -15.87 1.03
N ASN A 38 -5.01 -16.92 1.87
CA ASN A 38 -5.75 -18.16 1.66
C ASN A 38 -7.27 -17.98 1.79
N ASN A 39 -7.75 -16.96 2.52
CA ASN A 39 -9.18 -16.65 2.55
C ASN A 39 -9.71 -16.28 1.16
N TYR A 40 -8.92 -15.59 0.33
CA TYR A 40 -9.30 -15.31 -1.06
C TYR A 40 -9.39 -16.60 -1.88
N VAL A 41 -8.37 -17.47 -1.76
CA VAL A 41 -8.30 -18.73 -2.50
C VAL A 41 -9.45 -19.67 -2.13
N ARG A 42 -9.65 -19.92 -0.83
CA ARG A 42 -10.71 -20.80 -0.31
C ARG A 42 -12.11 -20.35 -0.75
N ASN A 43 -12.34 -19.05 -0.76
CA ASN A 43 -13.62 -18.47 -1.13
C ASN A 43 -13.75 -18.12 -2.62
N ARG A 44 -12.70 -18.36 -3.42
CA ARG A 44 -12.62 -18.01 -4.85
C ARG A 44 -12.92 -16.53 -5.12
N ARG A 45 -12.32 -15.66 -4.30
CA ARG A 45 -12.50 -14.21 -4.35
C ARG A 45 -11.37 -13.57 -5.14
N LYS A 46 -11.66 -13.06 -6.33
CA LYS A 46 -10.66 -12.31 -7.10
C LYS A 46 -10.26 -11.01 -6.41
N VAL A 47 -9.01 -10.60 -6.58
CA VAL A 47 -8.45 -9.37 -6.02
C VAL A 47 -7.40 -8.77 -6.95
N ASN A 48 -7.35 -7.44 -7.00
CA ASN A 48 -6.28 -6.68 -7.65
C ASN A 48 -5.39 -6.10 -6.56
N ILE A 49 -4.25 -6.74 -6.32
CA ILE A 49 -3.39 -6.44 -5.17
C ILE A 49 -2.10 -5.76 -5.63
N GLY A 50 -1.76 -4.63 -5.00
CA GLY A 50 -0.48 -3.97 -5.16
C GLY A 50 0.38 -4.17 -3.92
N LEU A 51 1.54 -4.83 -4.10
CA LEU A 51 2.56 -4.99 -3.07
C LEU A 51 3.74 -4.06 -3.37
N THR A 52 4.18 -3.25 -2.41
CA THR A 52 5.42 -2.46 -2.60
C THR A 52 6.63 -3.39 -2.73
N GLY A 53 7.66 -2.97 -3.48
CA GLY A 53 8.87 -3.80 -3.65
C GLY A 53 9.53 -4.15 -2.31
N ALA A 54 9.52 -3.24 -1.34
CA ALA A 54 9.98 -3.48 0.03
C ALA A 54 9.17 -4.58 0.74
N THR A 55 7.83 -4.60 0.56
CA THR A 55 6.96 -5.66 1.07
C THR A 55 7.32 -7.01 0.42
N ILE A 56 7.49 -7.04 -0.91
CA ILE A 56 7.85 -8.26 -1.64
C ILE A 56 9.19 -8.80 -1.15
N LYS A 57 10.18 -7.93 -0.91
CA LYS A 57 11.48 -8.33 -0.35
C LYS A 57 11.36 -8.93 1.05
N ASP A 58 10.55 -8.35 1.92
CA ASP A 58 10.27 -8.96 3.23
C ASP A 58 9.67 -10.37 3.07
N LEU A 59 8.69 -10.54 2.18
CA LEU A 59 8.10 -11.85 1.91
C LEU A 59 9.12 -12.83 1.36
N SER A 60 9.97 -12.42 0.41
CA SER A 60 10.96 -13.31 -0.20
C SER A 60 11.95 -13.93 0.80
N VAL A 61 12.21 -13.23 1.92
CA VAL A 61 13.14 -13.68 2.95
C VAL A 61 12.42 -14.36 4.12
N PHE A 62 11.30 -13.78 4.59
CA PHE A 62 10.66 -14.21 5.83
C PHE A 62 9.43 -15.10 5.63
N ASN A 63 8.82 -15.09 4.44
CA ASN A 63 7.63 -15.90 4.11
C ASN A 63 7.47 -16.07 2.59
N PRO A 64 8.38 -16.81 1.94
CA PRO A 64 8.29 -17.07 0.51
C PRO A 64 7.02 -17.83 0.14
N GLU A 65 6.41 -18.57 1.07
CA GLU A 65 5.16 -19.30 0.85
C GLU A 65 3.98 -18.40 0.52
N ALA A 66 3.96 -17.15 1.02
CA ALA A 66 2.97 -16.16 0.64
C ALA A 66 3.08 -15.79 -0.85
N LEU A 67 4.31 -15.63 -1.36
CA LEU A 67 4.55 -15.35 -2.78
C LEU A 67 4.20 -16.57 -3.65
N ASP A 68 4.54 -17.77 -3.19
CA ASP A 68 4.18 -19.02 -3.86
C ASP A 68 2.65 -19.17 -3.97
N LEU A 69 1.92 -18.87 -2.89
CA LEU A 69 0.46 -18.91 -2.87
C LEU A 69 -0.14 -17.94 -3.90
N ILE A 70 0.36 -16.69 -3.95
CA ILE A 70 -0.11 -15.69 -4.92
C ILE A 70 0.13 -16.19 -6.35
N ASN A 71 1.35 -16.67 -6.64
CA ASN A 71 1.74 -17.12 -7.98
C ASN A 71 1.06 -18.42 -8.43
N ALA A 72 0.66 -19.27 -7.49
CA ALA A 72 -0.07 -20.50 -7.78
C ALA A 72 -1.54 -20.27 -8.16
N HIS A 73 -2.08 -19.08 -7.86
CA HIS A 73 -3.49 -18.74 -8.04
C HIS A 73 -3.69 -17.45 -8.89
N PRO A 74 -3.21 -17.40 -10.15
CA PRO A 74 -3.39 -16.24 -11.02
C PRO A 74 -4.86 -15.95 -11.33
N GLU A 75 -5.76 -16.92 -11.21
CA GLU A 75 -7.21 -16.74 -11.32
C GLU A 75 -7.82 -15.96 -10.14
N ILE A 76 -7.09 -15.85 -9.03
CA ILE A 76 -7.49 -15.15 -7.80
C ILE A 76 -6.74 -13.83 -7.70
N PHE A 77 -5.42 -13.83 -7.91
CA PHE A 77 -4.58 -12.66 -7.69
C PHE A 77 -4.13 -12.04 -9.01
N GLN A 78 -4.55 -10.79 -9.24
CA GLN A 78 -3.98 -9.93 -10.26
C GLN A 78 -3.09 -8.88 -9.60
N ILE A 79 -1.89 -8.67 -10.15
CA ILE A 79 -0.87 -7.83 -9.53
C ILE A 79 -0.86 -6.45 -10.16
N LEU A 80 -1.04 -5.43 -9.32
CA LEU A 80 -0.89 -4.03 -9.68
C LEU A 80 0.56 -3.60 -9.49
N ALA A 81 1.09 -2.82 -10.43
CA ALA A 81 2.41 -2.25 -10.32
C ALA A 81 2.48 -1.26 -9.14
N ARG A 82 3.62 -1.29 -8.43
CA ARG A 82 3.90 -0.46 -7.26
C ARG A 82 5.37 -0.02 -7.27
N PRO A 83 5.70 1.11 -6.63
CA PRO A 83 7.09 1.47 -6.40
C PRO A 83 7.74 0.54 -5.36
N PHE A 84 9.04 0.66 -5.18
CA PHE A 84 9.76 -0.12 -4.17
C PHE A 84 9.36 0.29 -2.75
N ALA A 85 9.46 1.57 -2.44
CA ALA A 85 9.10 2.16 -1.16
C ALA A 85 7.73 2.84 -1.22
N HIS A 86 6.98 2.77 -0.13
CA HIS A 86 5.74 3.52 0.04
C HIS A 86 6.05 4.98 0.39
N ASP A 87 6.38 5.83 -0.59
CA ASP A 87 6.76 7.23 -0.38
C ASP A 87 5.62 8.24 -0.62
N LEU A 88 5.85 9.50 -0.24
CA LEU A 88 5.05 10.63 -0.70
C LEU A 88 5.59 11.09 -2.05
N SER A 89 5.26 10.35 -3.11
CA SER A 89 5.83 10.53 -4.45
C SER A 89 5.87 11.99 -4.95
N PRO A 90 4.91 12.89 -4.66
CA PRO A 90 5.00 14.28 -5.12
C PRO A 90 6.18 15.08 -4.53
N LEU A 91 6.81 14.60 -3.45
CA LEU A 91 7.96 15.25 -2.79
C LEU A 91 9.32 14.86 -3.39
N ARG A 92 9.36 13.89 -4.30
CA ARG A 92 10.59 13.41 -4.95
C ARG A 92 10.98 14.27 -6.14
N ASN A 93 12.25 14.29 -6.53
CA ASN A 93 12.64 14.79 -7.86
C ASN A 93 12.34 13.72 -8.93
N HIS A 94 12.81 13.94 -10.16
CA HIS A 94 12.58 12.99 -11.25
C HIS A 94 13.37 11.71 -11.03
N GLU A 95 14.65 11.85 -10.69
CA GLU A 95 15.63 10.78 -10.52
C GLU A 95 15.23 9.84 -9.38
N GLY A 96 14.83 10.37 -8.23
CA GLY A 96 14.40 9.60 -7.08
C GLY A 96 13.06 8.89 -7.30
N PHE A 97 12.12 9.54 -7.99
CA PHE A 97 10.87 8.88 -8.37
C PHE A 97 11.13 7.71 -9.34
N GLN A 98 11.94 7.94 -10.37
CA GLN A 98 12.31 6.92 -11.35
C GLN A 98 13.03 5.76 -10.68
N LEU A 99 14.02 6.01 -9.82
CA LEU A 99 14.72 4.99 -9.06
C LEU A 99 13.76 4.13 -8.23
N ASN A 100 12.84 4.77 -7.50
CA ASN A 100 11.84 4.07 -6.68
C ASN A 100 10.89 3.22 -7.54
N LEU A 101 10.46 3.73 -8.69
CA LEU A 101 9.63 3.00 -9.65
C LEU A 101 10.37 1.78 -10.23
N GLU A 102 11.57 1.98 -10.76
CA GLU A 102 12.37 0.94 -11.41
C GLU A 102 12.68 -0.23 -10.47
N TYR A 103 13.10 0.07 -9.22
CA TYR A 103 13.31 -0.97 -8.21
C TYR A 103 12.01 -1.72 -7.89
N GLY A 104 10.87 -1.02 -7.83
CA GLY A 104 9.55 -1.63 -7.60
C GLY A 104 9.17 -2.59 -8.72
N LEU A 105 9.20 -2.11 -9.97
CA LEU A 105 8.87 -2.91 -11.16
C LEU A 105 9.81 -4.11 -11.33
N LYS A 106 11.11 -3.91 -11.10
CA LYS A 106 12.10 -4.99 -11.12
C LYS A 106 11.77 -6.06 -10.08
N THR A 107 11.50 -5.65 -8.84
CA THR A 107 11.17 -6.58 -7.74
C THR A 107 9.88 -7.34 -8.01
N ILE A 108 8.85 -6.67 -8.53
CA ILE A 108 7.60 -7.33 -8.94
C ILE A 108 7.87 -8.38 -10.02
N LYS A 109 8.63 -8.03 -11.07
CA LYS A 109 8.95 -8.95 -12.17
C LYS A 109 9.78 -10.16 -11.71
N GLU A 110 10.64 -9.99 -10.72
CA GLU A 110 11.46 -11.08 -10.16
C GLU A 110 10.63 -12.10 -9.36
N HIS A 111 9.58 -11.65 -8.66
CA HIS A 111 8.89 -12.46 -7.65
C HIS A 111 7.42 -12.78 -7.94
N LEU A 112 6.74 -12.00 -8.78
CA LEU A 112 5.30 -12.09 -9.00
C LEU A 112 4.95 -12.28 -10.47
N LYS A 113 3.81 -12.93 -10.71
CA LYS A 113 3.23 -13.18 -12.03
C LYS A 113 1.87 -12.48 -12.15
N ASN A 114 1.24 -12.56 -13.32
CA ASN A 114 -0.09 -12.01 -13.59
C ASN A 114 -0.20 -10.49 -13.30
N THR A 115 0.80 -9.74 -13.76
CA THR A 115 0.82 -8.28 -13.66
C THR A 115 -0.03 -7.64 -14.75
N VAL A 116 -0.84 -6.66 -14.38
CA VAL A 116 -1.59 -5.78 -15.30
C VAL A 116 -0.87 -4.43 -15.41
N PRO A 117 -0.87 -3.73 -16.56
CA PRO A 117 -0.17 -2.44 -16.72
C PRO A 117 -0.91 -1.29 -16.02
N ALA A 118 -1.32 -1.48 -14.78
CA ALA A 118 -1.92 -0.47 -13.93
C ALA A 118 -1.02 -0.23 -12.71
N PHE A 119 -0.80 1.05 -12.38
CA PHE A 119 0.04 1.48 -11.29
C PHE A 119 -0.82 1.99 -10.14
N LEU A 120 -0.70 1.35 -8.98
CA LEU A 120 -1.38 1.78 -7.77
C LEU A 120 -0.49 2.78 -7.03
N GLN A 121 -0.84 4.06 -7.11
CA GLN A 121 -0.03 5.13 -6.52
C GLN A 121 -0.08 5.11 -4.99
N ASN A 122 1.02 5.47 -4.33
CA ASN A 122 1.05 5.67 -2.88
C ASN A 122 0.08 6.79 -2.50
N GLU A 123 -0.83 6.51 -1.56
CA GLU A 123 -1.89 7.43 -1.13
C GLU A 123 -2.75 8.00 -2.29
N LEU A 124 -2.77 7.32 -3.44
CA LEU A 124 -3.42 7.77 -4.68
C LEU A 124 -2.95 9.15 -5.15
N MET A 125 -1.68 9.48 -4.89
CA MET A 125 -1.05 10.75 -5.27
C MET A 125 0.01 10.57 -6.37
N ILE A 126 0.01 11.49 -7.34
CA ILE A 126 1.02 11.55 -8.39
C ILE A 126 1.07 12.94 -9.04
N ARG A 127 2.24 13.37 -9.52
CA ARG A 127 2.41 14.58 -10.34
C ARG A 127 2.29 14.27 -11.83
N ASN A 128 1.92 15.27 -12.63
CA ASN A 128 1.84 15.10 -14.09
C ASN A 128 3.18 14.73 -14.72
N GLN A 129 4.31 15.20 -14.17
CA GLN A 129 5.65 14.78 -14.61
C GLN A 129 5.92 13.29 -14.38
N GLN A 130 5.38 12.75 -13.30
CA GLN A 130 5.56 11.34 -12.95
C GLN A 130 4.71 10.42 -13.81
N ILE A 131 3.55 10.90 -14.28
CA ILE A 131 2.71 10.17 -15.25
C ILE A 131 3.49 9.87 -16.52
N GLU A 132 4.29 10.80 -17.02
CA GLU A 132 5.15 10.56 -18.19
C GLU A 132 6.12 9.41 -17.92
N THR A 133 6.83 9.43 -16.79
CA THR A 133 7.71 8.34 -16.38
C THR A 133 6.98 7.00 -16.25
N LEU A 134 5.74 6.97 -15.76
CA LEU A 134 4.94 5.74 -15.72
C LEU A 134 4.67 5.18 -17.13
N VAL A 135 4.27 6.06 -18.06
CA VAL A 135 3.96 5.69 -19.45
C VAL A 135 5.21 5.19 -20.18
N GLU A 136 6.37 5.81 -19.97
CA GLU A 136 7.66 5.36 -20.51
C GLU A 136 8.02 3.94 -20.03
N HIS A 137 7.57 3.55 -18.83
CA HIS A 137 7.73 2.21 -18.27
C HIS A 137 6.61 1.23 -18.69
N GLY A 138 5.76 1.62 -19.64
CA GLY A 138 4.68 0.78 -20.17
C GLY A 138 3.46 0.65 -19.26
N LEU A 139 3.33 1.49 -18.23
CA LEU A 139 2.15 1.56 -17.39
C LEU A 139 1.09 2.41 -18.07
N GLN A 140 -0.16 1.94 -18.02
CA GLN A 140 -1.26 2.46 -18.83
C GLN A 140 -2.42 3.00 -18.00
N ALA A 141 -2.56 2.59 -16.75
CA ALA A 141 -3.64 3.01 -15.88
C ALA A 141 -3.18 3.42 -14.48
N ILE A 142 -3.94 4.34 -13.88
CA ILE A 142 -3.82 4.81 -12.50
C ILE A 142 -5.21 5.00 -11.89
N PHE A 143 -5.26 5.23 -10.58
CA PHE A 143 -6.50 5.40 -9.84
C PHE A 143 -6.64 6.81 -9.27
N ILE A 144 -7.88 7.26 -9.08
CA ILE A 144 -8.21 8.49 -8.37
C ILE A 144 -9.38 8.26 -7.42
N HIS A 145 -9.29 8.77 -6.19
CA HIS A 145 -10.39 8.72 -5.23
C HIS A 145 -10.89 10.15 -4.96
N PRO A 146 -12.03 10.56 -5.52
CA PRO A 146 -12.49 11.95 -5.44
C PRO A 146 -12.57 12.49 -4.00
N GLU A 147 -13.05 11.69 -3.04
CA GLU A 147 -13.18 12.13 -1.63
C GLU A 147 -11.85 12.53 -0.96
N ARG A 148 -10.69 12.28 -1.58
CA ARG A 148 -9.38 12.73 -1.08
C ARG A 148 -9.08 14.21 -1.40
N TYR A 149 -9.91 14.87 -2.20
CA TYR A 149 -9.77 16.26 -2.63
C TYR A 149 -10.82 17.15 -1.98
N ASP A 150 -10.69 18.48 -2.11
CA ASP A 150 -11.75 19.40 -1.68
C ASP A 150 -12.97 19.34 -2.61
N GLU A 151 -14.11 19.87 -2.15
CA GLU A 151 -15.39 19.82 -2.87
C GLU A 151 -15.31 20.43 -4.27
N THR A 152 -14.47 21.44 -4.48
CA THR A 152 -14.31 22.10 -5.78
C THR A 152 -13.63 21.17 -6.78
N VAL A 153 -12.55 20.50 -6.37
CA VAL A 153 -11.86 19.52 -7.22
C VAL A 153 -12.71 18.26 -7.39
N GLN A 154 -13.40 17.80 -6.34
CA GLN A 154 -14.34 16.68 -6.43
C GLN A 154 -15.40 16.89 -7.51
N GLY A 155 -15.96 18.10 -7.61
CA GLY A 155 -17.01 18.43 -8.57
C GLY A 155 -16.59 18.35 -10.04
N ILE A 156 -15.28 18.39 -10.35
CA ILE A 156 -14.76 18.33 -11.72
C ILE A 156 -14.16 16.97 -12.09
N ILE A 157 -13.93 16.07 -11.13
CA ILE A 157 -13.43 14.72 -11.42
C ILE A 157 -14.56 13.90 -12.05
N PRO A 158 -14.37 13.32 -13.25
CA PRO A 158 -15.36 12.43 -13.85
C PRO A 158 -15.66 11.22 -12.96
N LYS A 159 -16.95 10.84 -12.89
CA LYS A 159 -17.40 9.65 -12.15
C LYS A 159 -17.15 8.33 -12.88
N SER A 160 -16.85 8.41 -14.17
CA SER A 160 -16.50 7.31 -15.06
C SER A 160 -15.03 7.45 -15.50
N PRO A 161 -14.38 6.35 -15.95
CA PRO A 161 -13.01 6.38 -16.45
C PRO A 161 -12.77 7.50 -17.46
N PHE A 162 -11.56 8.08 -17.45
CA PHE A 162 -11.16 9.20 -18.31
C PHE A 162 -9.65 9.21 -18.51
N PHE A 163 -9.16 9.95 -19.50
CA PHE A 163 -7.71 10.14 -19.68
C PHE A 163 -7.21 11.38 -18.95
N CYS A 164 -6.15 11.21 -18.16
CA CYS A 164 -5.27 12.31 -17.77
C CYS A 164 -4.08 12.38 -18.72
N GLN A 165 -3.48 13.56 -18.80
CA GLN A 165 -2.25 13.83 -19.53
C GLN A 165 -1.13 14.16 -18.54
N GLY A 166 -0.02 13.43 -18.66
CA GLY A 166 1.24 13.80 -18.05
C GLY A 166 1.87 15.01 -18.74
N THR A 167 3.12 15.31 -18.38
CA THR A 167 3.94 16.20 -19.21
C THR A 167 4.10 15.63 -20.63
N HIS A 168 4.33 16.51 -21.60
CA HIS A 168 4.39 16.17 -23.03
C HIS A 168 3.14 15.47 -23.61
N ARG A 169 2.00 15.53 -22.89
CA ARG A 169 0.70 14.95 -23.28
C ARG A 169 0.65 13.42 -23.30
N SER A 170 1.54 12.73 -22.58
CA SER A 170 1.46 11.29 -22.38
C SER A 170 0.13 10.89 -21.73
N PRO A 171 -0.76 10.16 -22.42
CA PRO A 171 -2.08 9.82 -21.90
C PRO A 171 -1.97 8.66 -20.90
N ILE A 172 -2.74 8.72 -19.83
CA ILE A 172 -2.90 7.62 -18.88
C ILE A 172 -4.37 7.44 -18.55
N LEU A 173 -4.84 6.20 -18.55
CA LEU A 173 -6.18 5.85 -18.13
C LEU A 173 -6.31 6.12 -16.62
N THR A 174 -7.25 6.96 -16.24
CA THR A 174 -7.54 7.28 -14.84
C THR A 174 -8.88 6.67 -14.46
N ILE A 175 -8.85 5.74 -13.52
CA ILE A 175 -10.03 5.00 -13.04
C ILE A 175 -10.50 5.63 -11.73
N PRO A 176 -11.69 6.26 -11.70
CA PRO A 176 -12.22 6.85 -10.48
C PRO A 176 -12.82 5.78 -9.56
N ILE A 177 -12.45 5.84 -8.29
CA ILE A 177 -12.99 5.03 -7.20
C ILE A 177 -14.00 5.92 -6.48
N THR A 178 -15.25 5.89 -6.96
CA THR A 178 -16.32 6.79 -6.49
C THR A 178 -17.16 6.18 -5.38
N ASP A 179 -17.15 4.86 -5.24
CA ASP A 179 -17.95 4.20 -4.20
C ASP A 179 -17.26 4.35 -2.84
N ASN A 180 -17.96 4.94 -1.88
CA ASN A 180 -17.48 5.04 -0.50
C ASN A 180 -17.71 3.71 0.25
N LEU A 181 -16.93 2.70 -0.12
CA LEU A 181 -17.06 1.34 0.42
C LEU A 181 -16.06 1.03 1.54
N THR A 182 -15.01 1.84 1.69
CA THR A 182 -13.97 1.61 2.70
C THR A 182 -14.54 1.70 4.12
N VAL A 183 -15.39 2.69 4.41
CA VAL A 183 -16.01 2.84 5.74
C VAL A 183 -16.92 1.65 6.08
N PRO A 184 -17.88 1.24 5.21
CA PRO A 184 -18.66 0.03 5.43
C PRO A 184 -17.81 -1.24 5.59
N TYR A 185 -16.76 -1.39 4.78
CA TYR A 185 -15.84 -2.53 4.88
C TYR A 185 -15.16 -2.59 6.25
N LEU A 186 -14.67 -1.46 6.75
CA LEU A 186 -14.03 -1.39 8.07
C LEU A 186 -15.03 -1.63 9.20
N ALA A 187 -16.24 -1.08 9.11
CA ALA A 187 -17.31 -1.33 10.10
C ALA A 187 -17.63 -2.82 10.20
N TYR A 188 -17.67 -3.53 9.06
CA TYR A 188 -17.78 -4.98 9.04
C TYR A 188 -16.57 -5.66 9.68
N LEU A 189 -15.36 -5.28 9.28
CA LEU A 189 -14.12 -5.89 9.77
C LEU A 189 -14.04 -5.78 11.29
N HIS A 190 -14.48 -4.65 11.85
CA HIS A 190 -14.57 -4.40 13.30
C HIS A 190 -15.79 -5.05 13.98
N ARG A 191 -16.66 -5.71 13.21
CA ARG A 191 -17.91 -6.35 13.65
C ARG A 191 -18.91 -5.36 14.28
N GLU A 192 -18.86 -4.10 13.86
CA GLU A 192 -19.86 -3.09 14.21
C GLU A 192 -21.18 -3.33 13.46
N GLU A 193 -21.09 -3.93 12.27
CA GLU A 193 -22.23 -4.28 11.41
C GLU A 193 -22.17 -5.77 11.02
N PRO A 194 -23.32 -6.44 10.81
CA PRO A 194 -23.34 -7.84 10.37
C PRO A 194 -22.88 -7.97 8.90
N PRO A 195 -22.35 -9.15 8.49
CA PRO A 195 -21.92 -9.40 7.11
C PRO A 195 -22.96 -9.03 6.05
N ALA A 196 -24.23 -9.34 6.30
CA ALA A 196 -25.33 -9.04 5.37
C ALA A 196 -25.54 -7.53 5.10
N ALA A 197 -25.03 -6.64 5.95
CA ALA A 197 -25.06 -5.19 5.70
C ALA A 197 -24.13 -4.82 4.53
N TRP A 198 -22.95 -5.46 4.46
CA TRP A 198 -21.98 -5.26 3.39
C TRP A 198 -22.55 -5.65 2.03
N THR A 199 -23.10 -6.87 1.91
CA THR A 199 -23.67 -7.35 0.65
C THR A 199 -24.88 -6.53 0.22
N ARG A 200 -25.67 -6.01 1.18
CA ARG A 200 -26.76 -5.06 0.88
C ARG A 200 -26.24 -3.76 0.28
N ILE A 201 -25.13 -3.21 0.78
CA ILE A 201 -24.50 -2.01 0.20
C ILE A 201 -23.99 -2.32 -1.21
N LEU A 202 -23.55 -3.55 -1.47
CA LEU A 202 -23.15 -3.98 -2.81
C LEU A 202 -24.32 -4.19 -3.78
N LYS A 203 -25.58 -4.30 -3.31
CA LYS A 203 -26.77 -4.36 -4.18
C LYS A 203 -26.89 -3.08 -5.01
N GLY A 204 -27.19 -3.25 -6.30
CA GLY A 204 -27.32 -2.17 -7.27
C GLY A 204 -26.77 -2.57 -8.64
N PRO A 205 -27.16 -1.84 -9.70
CA PRO A 205 -26.60 -2.02 -11.03
C PRO A 205 -25.16 -1.48 -11.10
N GLY A 206 -24.34 -2.06 -11.98
CA GLY A 206 -23.00 -1.59 -12.28
C GLY A 206 -21.88 -2.27 -11.49
N LEU A 207 -20.66 -1.95 -11.90
CA LEU A 207 -19.42 -2.33 -11.25
C LEU A 207 -19.13 -1.36 -10.11
N LYS A 208 -18.86 -1.89 -8.92
CA LYS A 208 -18.41 -1.13 -7.76
C LYS A 208 -16.92 -1.28 -7.56
N LEU A 209 -16.25 -0.22 -7.14
CA LEU A 209 -14.81 -0.24 -6.85
C LEU A 209 -14.57 0.07 -5.37
N ILE A 210 -13.75 -0.73 -4.71
CA ILE A 210 -13.24 -0.42 -3.36
C ILE A 210 -11.72 -0.32 -3.41
N TRP A 211 -11.18 0.69 -2.72
CA TRP A 211 -9.77 0.76 -2.38
C TRP A 211 -9.58 0.62 -0.87
N ARG A 212 -8.62 -0.21 -0.45
CA ARG A 212 -8.35 -0.47 0.96
C ARG A 212 -6.95 -1.01 1.21
N ASP A 213 -6.51 -0.87 2.45
CA ASP A 213 -5.27 -1.45 2.95
C ASP A 213 -5.53 -2.87 3.50
N ALA A 214 -4.80 -3.86 2.98
CA ALA A 214 -4.86 -5.26 3.44
C ALA A 214 -4.38 -5.41 4.88
N GLU A 215 -3.47 -4.54 5.34
CA GLU A 215 -2.98 -4.53 6.72
C GLU A 215 -4.12 -4.36 7.71
N SER A 216 -5.24 -3.74 7.33
CA SER A 216 -6.39 -3.55 8.22
C SER A 216 -6.82 -4.84 8.93
N ALA A 217 -6.78 -5.98 8.25
CA ALA A 217 -7.12 -7.29 8.83
C ALA A 217 -6.03 -7.84 9.77
N LEU A 218 -4.81 -7.33 9.69
CA LEU A 218 -3.67 -7.68 10.53
C LEU A 218 -3.56 -6.80 11.77
N LEU A 219 -4.27 -5.68 11.84
CA LEU A 219 -4.10 -4.66 12.88
C LEU A 219 -4.72 -5.05 14.23
N PHE A 220 -5.72 -5.93 14.27
CA PHE A 220 -6.38 -6.33 15.51
C PHE A 220 -6.68 -7.84 15.52
N PRO A 221 -6.97 -8.45 16.68
CA PRO A 221 -7.26 -9.88 16.74
C PRO A 221 -8.60 -10.19 16.08
N GLY A 222 -8.66 -11.33 15.40
CA GLY A 222 -9.85 -11.77 14.65
C GLY A 222 -10.01 -11.14 13.27
N GLY A 223 -9.30 -10.04 12.94
CA GLY A 223 -9.45 -9.33 11.67
C GLY A 223 -9.31 -10.22 10.43
N VAL A 224 -8.32 -11.13 10.41
CA VAL A 224 -8.13 -12.11 9.34
C VAL A 224 -9.33 -13.05 9.20
N ASP A 225 -9.87 -13.53 10.31
CA ASP A 225 -10.97 -14.49 10.32
C ASP A 225 -12.28 -13.80 9.93
N PHE A 226 -12.48 -12.57 10.39
CA PHE A 226 -13.62 -11.74 10.02
C PHE A 226 -13.63 -11.42 8.53
N GLU A 227 -12.49 -11.06 7.92
CA GLU A 227 -12.44 -10.90 6.47
C GLU A 227 -12.78 -12.21 5.72
N GLY A 228 -12.38 -13.36 6.27
CA GLY A 228 -12.81 -14.67 5.77
C GLY A 228 -14.33 -14.84 5.77
N MET A 229 -14.99 -14.49 6.88
CA MET A 229 -16.45 -14.52 6.99
C MET A 229 -17.14 -13.57 5.99
N LEU A 230 -16.53 -12.42 5.66
CA LEU A 230 -17.05 -11.50 4.64
C LEU A 230 -17.15 -12.18 3.28
N PHE A 231 -16.07 -12.89 2.93
CA PHE A 231 -15.94 -13.57 1.64
C PHE A 231 -16.88 -14.76 1.50
N GLU A 232 -17.21 -15.41 2.61
CA GLU A 232 -18.26 -16.43 2.69
C GLU A 232 -19.63 -15.81 2.46
N GLU A 233 -19.95 -14.68 3.09
CA GLU A 233 -21.23 -13.98 2.90
C GLU A 233 -21.39 -13.47 1.46
N GLU A 234 -20.35 -12.86 0.90
CA GLU A 234 -20.32 -12.47 -0.52
C GLU A 234 -20.57 -13.67 -1.45
N LYS A 235 -20.25 -14.90 -1.00
CA LYS A 235 -20.48 -16.14 -1.77
C LYS A 235 -21.92 -16.57 -1.71
N ALA A 236 -22.49 -16.54 -0.51
CA ALA A 236 -23.91 -16.81 -0.33
C ALA A 236 -24.76 -15.83 -1.16
N ASP A 237 -24.37 -14.55 -1.19
CA ASP A 237 -25.09 -13.50 -1.91
C ASP A 237 -24.70 -13.33 -3.39
N SER A 238 -23.88 -14.22 -3.94
CA SER A 238 -23.48 -14.21 -5.36
C SER A 238 -22.90 -12.86 -5.82
N VAL A 239 -22.09 -12.24 -4.95
CA VAL A 239 -21.24 -11.11 -5.33
C VAL A 239 -20.10 -11.66 -6.19
N GLU A 240 -19.99 -11.15 -7.40
CA GLU A 240 -18.91 -11.47 -8.33
C GLU A 240 -17.77 -10.48 -8.11
N ARG A 241 -16.55 -10.99 -7.91
CA ARG A 241 -15.35 -10.17 -7.88
C ARG A 241 -14.61 -10.28 -9.20
N LEU A 242 -14.15 -9.15 -9.72
CA LEU A 242 -13.50 -9.05 -11.04
C LEU A 242 -12.05 -8.59 -10.93
N HIS A 243 -11.19 -9.15 -11.78
CA HIS A 243 -9.90 -8.55 -12.09
C HIS A 243 -10.07 -7.30 -12.95
N LEU A 244 -9.12 -6.38 -12.86
CA LEU A 244 -9.03 -5.18 -13.66
C LEU A 244 -8.92 -5.51 -15.15
N SER A 245 -8.15 -6.55 -15.51
CA SER A 245 -8.03 -7.00 -16.90
C SER A 245 -9.36 -7.46 -17.52
N GLU A 246 -10.32 -7.93 -16.73
CA GLU A 246 -11.64 -8.37 -17.22
C GLU A 246 -12.54 -7.19 -17.62
N GLN A 247 -12.19 -5.97 -17.20
CA GLN A 247 -12.93 -4.74 -17.47
C GLN A 247 -12.07 -3.73 -18.24
N TRP A 248 -10.93 -4.17 -18.77
CA TRP A 248 -9.95 -3.28 -19.40
C TRP A 248 -10.54 -2.52 -20.58
N ASP A 249 -11.14 -3.24 -21.53
CA ASP A 249 -11.75 -2.66 -22.72
C ASP A 249 -12.90 -1.71 -22.35
N PHE A 250 -13.74 -2.10 -21.38
CA PHE A 250 -14.80 -1.24 -20.86
C PHE A 250 -14.24 0.08 -20.32
N PHE A 251 -13.17 0.04 -19.53
CA PHE A 251 -12.57 1.25 -18.97
C PHE A 251 -11.95 2.15 -20.04
N TRP A 252 -11.31 1.56 -21.05
CA TRP A 252 -10.79 2.31 -22.20
C TRP A 252 -11.90 2.97 -23.02
N GLU A 253 -12.96 2.23 -23.35
CA GLU A 253 -14.11 2.75 -24.11
C GLU A 253 -14.86 3.86 -23.36
N GLU A 254 -15.02 3.73 -22.05
CA GLU A 254 -15.57 4.79 -21.21
C GLU A 254 -14.65 6.03 -21.19
N ALA A 255 -13.33 5.82 -21.06
CA ALA A 255 -12.37 6.92 -21.07
C ALA A 255 -12.35 7.68 -22.41
N ASP A 256 -12.43 6.97 -23.53
CA ASP A 256 -12.55 7.56 -24.87
C ASP A 256 -13.82 8.39 -25.00
N ARG A 257 -14.96 7.88 -24.51
CA ARG A 257 -16.23 8.62 -24.50
C ARG A 257 -16.17 9.89 -23.62
N ASN A 258 -15.38 9.86 -22.55
CA ASN A 258 -15.21 11.00 -21.64
C ASN A 258 -14.10 11.97 -22.05
N SER A 259 -13.16 11.56 -22.90
CA SER A 259 -11.99 12.36 -23.31
C SER A 259 -12.34 13.74 -23.89
N ASN A 260 -13.45 13.83 -24.64
CA ASN A 260 -13.96 15.08 -25.22
C ASN A 260 -14.84 15.89 -24.25
N ARG A 261 -15.24 15.31 -23.11
CA ARG A 261 -16.22 15.89 -22.17
C ARG A 261 -15.57 16.33 -20.85
N SER A 262 -14.45 15.73 -20.48
CA SER A 262 -13.75 16.05 -19.23
C SER A 262 -13.08 17.42 -19.30
N LEU A 263 -13.38 18.26 -18.31
CA LEU A 263 -12.63 19.50 -18.07
C LEU A 263 -11.25 19.22 -17.46
N LEU A 264 -11.09 18.05 -16.84
CA LEU A 264 -9.88 17.64 -16.15
C LEU A 264 -8.93 16.93 -17.12
N LYS A 265 -7.97 17.69 -17.66
CA LYS A 265 -6.92 17.16 -18.56
C LYS A 265 -5.68 16.66 -17.83
N HIS A 266 -5.44 17.13 -16.62
CA HIS A 266 -4.26 16.82 -15.83
C HIS A 266 -4.68 16.23 -14.49
N PHE A 267 -3.82 15.42 -13.89
CA PHE A 267 -4.10 14.82 -12.59
C PHE A 267 -4.10 15.91 -11.50
N PRO A 268 -5.18 16.03 -10.71
CA PRO A 268 -5.28 17.07 -9.69
C PRO A 268 -4.27 16.82 -8.58
N GLN A 269 -3.69 17.90 -8.05
CA GLN A 269 -2.68 17.81 -7.00
C GLN A 269 -3.31 17.98 -5.63
N ARG A 270 -2.98 17.08 -4.71
CA ARG A 270 -3.47 17.13 -3.33
C ARG A 270 -2.64 18.13 -2.52
N LYS A 271 -3.28 18.82 -1.58
CA LYS A 271 -2.56 19.67 -0.61
C LYS A 271 -1.74 18.79 0.34
N LEU A 272 -0.43 18.97 0.33
CA LEU A 272 0.49 18.29 1.24
C LEU A 272 0.63 18.99 2.60
N ALA A 273 -0.13 20.06 2.85
CA ALA A 273 0.00 20.91 4.04
C ALA A 273 -0.03 20.13 5.36
N HIS A 274 -0.86 19.08 5.46
CA HIS A 274 -0.96 18.25 6.66
C HIS A 274 0.25 17.36 6.93
N TRP A 275 1.14 17.16 5.96
CA TRP A 275 2.42 16.44 6.12
C TRP A 275 3.62 17.39 6.23
N LEU A 276 3.43 18.68 5.93
CA LEU A 276 4.49 19.69 5.88
C LEU A 276 4.28 20.76 6.96
N SER A 277 3.34 20.56 7.88
CA SER A 277 3.06 21.49 8.97
C SER A 277 4.04 21.37 10.15
N ASP A 278 4.84 20.30 10.19
CA ASP A 278 5.81 20.05 11.26
C ASP A 278 7.24 20.40 10.81
N PHE A 279 8.03 20.98 11.73
CA PHE A 279 9.40 21.41 11.44
C PHE A 279 10.34 20.22 11.16
N LYS A 280 10.17 19.12 11.89
CA LYS A 280 10.96 17.91 11.67
C LYS A 280 10.63 17.29 10.32
N MET A 281 9.39 17.39 9.89
CA MET A 281 8.99 17.00 8.54
C MET A 281 9.68 17.79 7.44
N ALA A 282 9.77 19.11 7.61
CA ALA A 282 10.52 19.96 6.69
C ALA A 282 12.01 19.56 6.66
N TRP A 283 12.64 19.39 7.82
CA TRP A 283 14.04 18.95 7.93
C TRP A 283 14.28 17.60 7.23
N LEU A 284 13.45 16.59 7.52
CA LEU A 284 13.53 15.26 6.92
C LEU A 284 13.46 15.33 5.37
N VAL A 285 12.54 16.14 4.85
CA VAL A 285 12.39 16.33 3.40
C VAL A 285 13.61 17.01 2.80
N GLU A 286 14.20 18.00 3.49
CA GLU A 286 15.42 18.67 3.04
C GLU A 286 16.63 17.72 3.01
N GLU A 287 16.85 16.93 4.06
CA GLU A 287 17.94 15.94 4.11
C GLU A 287 17.80 14.91 3.00
N LEU A 288 16.60 14.36 2.82
CA LEU A 288 16.35 13.37 1.76
C LEU A 288 16.55 13.97 0.38
N ARG A 289 16.19 15.24 0.15
CA ARG A 289 16.41 15.94 -1.13
C ARG A 289 17.88 16.20 -1.40
N ALA A 290 18.66 16.55 -0.38
CA ALA A 290 20.10 16.74 -0.53
C ALA A 290 20.80 15.45 -1.00
N ILE A 291 20.37 14.31 -0.46
CA ILE A 291 20.86 12.98 -0.89
C ILE A 291 20.32 12.61 -2.28
N GLU A 292 19.02 12.86 -2.52
CA GLU A 292 18.32 12.54 -3.78
C GLU A 292 18.94 13.24 -5.00
N ALA A 293 19.49 14.45 -4.83
CA ALA A 293 20.06 15.25 -5.93
C ALA A 293 21.24 14.59 -6.67
N ALA A 294 21.88 13.57 -6.09
CA ALA A 294 22.98 12.85 -6.70
C ALA A 294 22.78 11.32 -6.67
N ILE A 295 21.55 10.85 -6.43
CA ILE A 295 21.26 9.44 -6.09
C ILE A 295 21.57 8.45 -7.22
N ASP A 296 21.47 8.91 -8.47
CA ASP A 296 21.78 8.16 -9.69
C ASP A 296 23.27 7.77 -9.77
N SER A 297 24.15 8.65 -9.26
CA SER A 297 25.60 8.44 -9.21
C SER A 297 26.08 7.67 -7.96
N GLN A 298 25.20 7.42 -7.00
CA GLN A 298 25.55 6.72 -5.77
C GLN A 298 25.65 5.20 -5.97
N SER A 299 26.31 4.54 -5.03
CA SER A 299 26.40 3.08 -5.03
C SER A 299 25.04 2.41 -4.85
N PRO A 300 24.87 1.14 -5.29
CA PRO A 300 23.64 0.39 -5.07
C PRO A 300 23.23 0.27 -3.60
N LEU A 301 24.19 0.23 -2.67
CA LEU A 301 23.91 0.19 -1.24
C LEU A 301 23.25 1.50 -0.78
N ILE A 302 23.82 2.64 -1.17
CA ILE A 302 23.28 3.97 -0.83
C ILE A 302 21.90 4.16 -1.44
N GLN A 303 21.70 3.78 -2.71
CA GLN A 303 20.40 3.84 -3.38
C GLN A 303 19.33 3.05 -2.61
N LYS A 304 19.64 1.81 -2.21
CA LYS A 304 18.72 0.96 -1.45
C LYS A 304 18.45 1.50 -0.04
N LEU A 305 19.45 2.06 0.65
CA LEU A 305 19.23 2.71 1.95
C LEU A 305 18.38 3.97 1.82
N TRP A 306 18.57 4.75 0.75
CA TRP A 306 17.71 5.88 0.45
C TRP A 306 16.26 5.45 0.22
N LEU A 307 16.02 4.36 -0.52
CA LEU A 307 14.68 3.78 -0.69
C LEU A 307 14.04 3.41 0.67
N MET A 308 14.82 2.96 1.65
CA MET A 308 14.32 2.71 3.00
C MET A 308 13.93 4.02 3.72
N ALA A 309 14.71 5.07 3.53
CA ALA A 309 14.55 6.35 4.22
C ALA A 309 13.37 7.20 3.69
N ILE A 310 12.97 7.02 2.42
CA ILE A 310 11.87 7.81 1.81
C ILE A 310 10.47 7.31 2.15
N ASN A 311 10.35 6.26 2.95
CA ASN A 311 9.06 5.67 3.26
C ASN A 311 8.14 6.68 4.01
N SER A 312 6.97 6.97 3.47
CA SER A 312 5.98 7.95 3.94
C SER A 312 5.36 7.59 5.28
N ASP A 313 5.46 6.35 5.74
CA ASP A 313 4.93 6.00 7.05
C ASP A 313 5.86 6.40 8.20
N ILE A 314 7.15 6.67 7.90
CA ILE A 314 8.08 7.38 8.81
C ILE A 314 7.48 8.74 9.22
N PRO A 315 7.14 9.64 8.28
CA PRO A 315 6.57 10.93 8.61
C PRO A 315 5.13 10.90 9.13
N ALA A 316 4.31 9.93 8.70
CA ALA A 316 2.91 9.81 9.14
C ALA A 316 2.75 9.48 10.63
N SER A 317 3.76 8.81 11.19
CA SER A 317 3.74 8.23 12.53
C SER A 317 3.90 9.25 13.66
N SER A 318 4.55 10.38 13.40
CA SER A 318 4.85 11.41 14.41
C SER A 318 3.72 12.42 14.65
N GLU A 319 2.81 12.60 13.69
CA GLU A 319 1.85 13.72 13.71
C GLU A 319 0.41 13.29 14.04
N LYS A 320 0.06 12.03 13.76
CA LYS A 320 -1.34 11.57 13.86
C LYS A 320 -1.60 10.91 15.21
N ILE A 321 -2.68 11.33 15.86
CA ILE A 321 -3.19 10.65 17.05
C ILE A 321 -3.38 9.16 16.74
N ALA A 322 -2.92 8.31 17.65
CA ALA A 322 -3.12 6.87 17.59
C ALA A 322 -4.62 6.57 17.43
N PRO A 323 -5.05 5.90 16.35
CA PRO A 323 -6.47 5.67 16.11
C PRO A 323 -7.03 4.76 17.21
N ARG A 324 -8.15 5.19 17.78
CA ARG A 324 -8.93 4.43 18.75
C ARG A 324 -10.32 4.17 18.18
N PHE A 325 -10.70 2.90 18.11
CA PHE A 325 -11.99 2.47 17.58
C PHE A 325 -12.60 1.35 18.42
N LYS A 326 -13.90 1.12 18.22
CA LYS A 326 -14.62 0.02 18.86
C LYS A 326 -14.45 -1.25 18.03
N VAL A 327 -14.37 -2.37 18.71
CA VAL A 327 -14.41 -3.70 18.08
C VAL A 327 -15.35 -4.57 18.89
N HIS A 328 -16.08 -5.46 18.23
CA HIS A 328 -16.97 -6.39 18.93
C HIS A 328 -16.19 -7.26 19.94
N PRO A 329 -16.76 -7.63 21.11
CA PRO A 329 -16.09 -8.47 22.10
C PRO A 329 -15.51 -9.78 21.55
N ASP A 330 -16.14 -10.38 20.54
CA ASP A 330 -15.63 -11.59 19.87
C ASP A 330 -14.25 -11.39 19.21
N ALA A 331 -13.87 -10.15 18.86
CA ALA A 331 -12.55 -9.83 18.34
C ALA A 331 -11.44 -10.15 19.34
N PHE A 332 -11.74 -10.20 20.65
CA PHE A 332 -10.78 -10.52 21.70
C PHE A 332 -10.70 -12.02 22.01
N GLN A 333 -11.59 -12.85 21.45
CA GLN A 333 -11.63 -14.30 21.72
C GLN A 333 -10.56 -15.10 20.94
N VAL A 334 -9.61 -14.40 20.30
CA VAL A 334 -8.49 -15.04 19.60
C VAL A 334 -7.42 -15.45 20.62
N PRO A 335 -6.89 -16.69 20.56
CA PRO A 335 -5.81 -17.13 21.45
C PRO A 335 -4.65 -16.13 21.45
N LYS A 336 -4.10 -15.83 22.64
CA LYS A 336 -3.03 -14.82 22.77
C LYS A 336 -1.77 -15.22 22.01
N GLU A 337 -1.53 -16.51 21.85
CA GLU A 337 -0.47 -17.07 21.00
C GLU A 337 -0.67 -16.77 19.50
N ASP A 338 -1.90 -16.52 19.05
CA ASP A 338 -2.24 -16.30 17.64
C ASP A 338 -2.21 -14.82 17.23
N PHE A 339 -2.02 -13.89 18.18
CA PHE A 339 -1.98 -12.45 17.91
C PHE A 339 -0.93 -11.69 18.70
N VAL A 340 -0.18 -10.84 17.99
CA VAL A 340 0.78 -9.92 18.59
C VAL A 340 0.08 -8.64 19.03
N TRP A 341 -0.06 -8.50 20.35
CA TRP A 341 -0.61 -7.33 21.02
C TRP A 341 0.33 -6.12 21.05
N GLU A 342 1.58 -6.29 20.61
CA GLU A 342 2.52 -5.19 20.50
C GLU A 342 2.01 -4.10 19.54
N GLY A 343 2.07 -2.85 19.98
CA GLY A 343 1.47 -1.73 19.26
C GLY A 343 -0.07 -1.66 19.34
N VAL A 344 -0.71 -2.42 20.24
CA VAL A 344 -2.17 -2.43 20.41
C VAL A 344 -2.52 -2.29 21.89
N LEU A 345 -3.24 -1.23 22.25
CA LEU A 345 -3.85 -1.11 23.57
C LEU A 345 -5.31 -1.55 23.47
N ALA A 346 -5.63 -2.69 24.10
CA ALA A 346 -6.98 -3.22 24.17
C ALA A 346 -7.60 -2.94 25.55
N ASP A 347 -8.81 -2.41 25.53
CA ASP A 347 -9.70 -2.36 26.67
C ASP A 347 -10.90 -3.25 26.34
N GLU A 348 -10.82 -4.52 26.75
CA GLU A 348 -11.86 -5.53 26.54
C GLU A 348 -13.19 -5.10 27.18
N SER A 349 -13.12 -4.46 28.35
CA SER A 349 -14.31 -4.01 29.10
C SER A 349 -15.06 -2.90 28.38
N ALA A 350 -14.33 -1.99 27.72
CA ALA A 350 -14.89 -0.93 26.89
C ALA A 350 -15.09 -1.36 25.42
N SER A 351 -14.65 -2.56 25.04
CA SER A 351 -14.64 -3.04 23.66
C SER A 351 -13.91 -2.06 22.72
N THR A 352 -12.78 -1.50 23.18
CA THR A 352 -11.98 -0.55 22.39
C THR A 352 -10.58 -1.05 22.13
N VAL A 353 -10.09 -0.76 20.93
CA VAL A 353 -8.70 -0.97 20.52
C VAL A 353 -8.11 0.39 20.13
N THR A 354 -6.93 0.68 20.66
CA THR A 354 -6.07 1.77 20.20
C THR A 354 -4.87 1.18 19.50
N LEU A 355 -4.71 1.47 18.21
CA LEU A 355 -3.51 1.08 17.48
C LEU A 355 -2.46 2.15 17.70
N LEU A 356 -1.38 1.78 18.38
CA LEU A 356 -0.22 2.65 18.48
C LEU A 356 0.39 2.78 17.09
N ARG A 357 0.70 4.02 16.71
CA ARG A 357 1.45 4.27 15.47
C ARG A 357 2.82 3.62 15.63
N SER A 358 3.35 3.09 14.53
CA SER A 358 4.67 2.46 14.52
C SER A 358 5.76 3.47 14.93
N ASP A 359 6.79 3.02 15.63
CA ASP A 359 7.97 3.82 16.02
C ASP A 359 8.88 4.20 14.84
N ARG A 360 8.35 4.22 13.61
CA ARG A 360 9.07 4.50 12.36
C ARG A 360 9.77 5.85 12.34
N HIS A 361 9.36 6.76 13.22
CA HIS A 361 10.11 7.96 13.53
C HIS A 361 11.59 7.70 13.86
N PHE A 362 11.88 6.70 14.70
CA PHE A 362 13.25 6.28 15.02
C PHE A 362 13.88 5.51 13.86
N GLU A 363 13.11 4.63 13.21
CA GLU A 363 13.61 3.82 12.09
C GLU A 363 14.14 4.68 10.93
N GLY A 364 13.41 5.74 10.56
CA GLY A 364 13.79 6.66 9.48
C GLY A 364 15.07 7.43 9.76
N GLU A 365 15.25 7.91 11.00
CA GLU A 365 16.47 8.60 11.42
C GLU A 365 17.69 7.68 11.34
N VAL A 366 17.53 6.40 11.67
CA VAL A 366 18.62 5.42 11.58
C VAL A 366 19.07 5.24 10.14
N TYR A 367 18.15 5.14 9.17
CA TYR A 367 18.55 5.05 7.76
C TYR A 367 19.25 6.31 7.27
N ILE A 368 18.81 7.48 7.73
CA ILE A 368 19.43 8.78 7.38
C ILE A 368 20.82 8.90 8.00
N ASP A 369 21.00 8.52 9.26
CA ASP A 369 22.33 8.49 9.90
C ASP A 369 23.27 7.53 9.17
N LEU A 370 22.82 6.33 8.78
CA LEU A 370 23.62 5.41 7.98
C LEU A 370 24.02 6.02 6.63
N LEU A 371 23.09 6.69 5.94
CA LEU A 371 23.37 7.41 4.69
C LEU A 371 24.42 8.50 4.91
N HIS A 372 24.27 9.35 5.94
CA HIS A 372 25.25 10.39 6.24
C HIS A 372 26.62 9.83 6.63
N ARG A 373 26.70 8.70 7.31
CA ARG A 373 27.99 8.09 7.65
C ARG A 373 28.69 7.56 6.41
N LEU A 374 27.95 6.93 5.49
CA LEU A 374 28.48 6.46 4.21
C LEU A 374 28.94 7.63 3.33
N LEU A 375 28.07 8.62 3.10
CA LEU A 375 28.33 9.76 2.21
C LEU A 375 29.50 10.64 2.70
N ASN A 376 29.71 10.73 4.01
CA ASN A 376 30.81 11.50 4.60
C ASN A 376 32.07 10.66 4.86
N GLY A 377 32.13 9.40 4.39
CA GLY A 377 33.29 8.53 4.59
C GLY A 377 33.57 8.15 6.05
N ARG A 378 32.57 8.28 6.94
CA ARG A 378 32.65 7.91 8.36
C ARG A 378 32.33 6.43 8.61
N MET A 379 31.83 5.74 7.60
CA MET A 379 31.51 4.32 7.59
C MET A 379 31.73 3.79 6.18
N THR A 380 32.31 2.61 6.05
CA THR A 380 32.42 1.87 4.78
C THR A 380 31.15 1.07 4.50
N GLU A 381 30.93 0.70 3.24
CA GLU A 381 29.79 -0.15 2.86
C GLU A 381 29.82 -1.51 3.57
N THR A 382 31.01 -2.09 3.77
CA THR A 382 31.17 -3.36 4.49
C THR A 382 30.77 -3.23 5.95
N GLU A 383 31.18 -2.15 6.63
CA GLU A 383 30.78 -1.87 8.01
C GLU A 383 29.27 -1.65 8.12
N CYS A 384 28.68 -0.93 7.17
CA CYS A 384 27.23 -0.71 7.13
C CYS A 384 26.46 -2.03 6.96
N CYS A 385 26.88 -2.89 6.02
CA CYS A 385 26.30 -4.21 5.83
C CYS A 385 26.40 -5.06 7.09
N ALA A 386 27.56 -5.06 7.75
CA ALA A 386 27.79 -5.79 8.99
C ALA A 386 26.89 -5.28 10.13
N TYR A 387 26.73 -3.96 10.24
CA TYR A 387 25.84 -3.33 11.21
C TYR A 387 24.38 -3.74 11.02
N ILE A 388 23.87 -3.66 9.79
CA ILE A 388 22.50 -4.07 9.44
C ILE A 388 22.31 -5.56 9.74
N ALA A 389 23.26 -6.42 9.35
CA ALA A 389 23.16 -7.86 9.53
C ALA A 389 23.23 -8.31 11.00
N ALA A 390 23.95 -7.57 11.85
CA ALA A 390 24.12 -7.92 13.26
C ALA A 390 23.00 -7.38 14.17
N SER A 391 22.16 -6.47 13.69
CA SER A 391 21.16 -5.82 14.54
C SER A 391 20.01 -6.77 14.93
N PRO A 392 19.63 -6.82 16.22
CA PRO A 392 18.45 -7.58 16.65
C PRO A 392 17.14 -6.87 16.34
N GLU A 393 17.19 -5.58 16.00
CA GLU A 393 16.02 -4.71 15.85
C GLU A 393 15.21 -5.07 14.61
N ALA A 394 13.88 -5.12 14.75
CA ALA A 394 12.98 -5.60 13.71
C ALA A 394 13.09 -4.81 12.40
N TYR A 395 13.29 -3.50 12.48
CA TYR A 395 13.40 -2.65 11.30
C TYR A 395 14.72 -2.85 10.55
N LEU A 396 15.84 -3.06 11.26
CA LEU A 396 17.11 -3.42 10.62
C LEU A 396 17.10 -4.86 10.06
N LYS A 397 16.32 -5.78 10.65
CA LYS A 397 16.04 -7.08 10.03
C LYS A 397 15.29 -6.93 8.70
N LYS A 398 14.33 -6.02 8.60
CA LYS A 398 13.68 -5.68 7.32
C LYS A 398 14.69 -5.07 6.34
N ALA A 399 15.54 -4.16 6.81
CA ALA A 399 16.61 -3.59 5.99
C ALA A 399 17.57 -4.67 5.45
N TYR A 400 17.90 -5.70 6.24
CA TYR A 400 18.66 -6.84 5.75
C TYR A 400 18.00 -7.49 4.53
N ALA A 401 16.69 -7.77 4.59
CA ALA A 401 15.96 -8.38 3.49
C ALA A 401 15.86 -7.47 2.25
N ARG A 402 15.71 -6.16 2.46
CA ARG A 402 15.44 -5.19 1.38
C ARG A 402 16.71 -4.64 0.72
N VAL A 403 17.80 -4.56 1.49
CA VAL A 403 19.05 -3.94 1.07
C VAL A 403 20.07 -5.00 0.67
N LEU A 404 20.20 -6.07 1.46
CA LEU A 404 21.29 -7.05 1.35
C LEU A 404 20.91 -8.35 0.64
N ARG A 405 19.61 -8.63 0.47
CA ARG A 405 19.06 -9.81 -0.22
C ARG A 405 18.15 -9.36 -1.38
#